data_AF-A0A966PX06-F1
#
_entry.id   AF-A0A966PX06-F1
#
_cell.length_a   1.000
_cell.length_b   1.000
_cell.length_c   1.000
_cell.angle_alpha   90.00
_cell.angle_beta   90.00
_cell.angle_gamma   90.00
#
_symmetry.space_group_name_H-M   'P 1'
#
loop_
_entity.id
_entity.type
_entity.pdbx_description
1 polymer ?
#
loop_
_entity_poly.entity_id
_entity_poly.type
_entity_poly.pdbx_seq_one_letter_code
_entity_poly.pdbx_strand_id
1 'polypeptide(L)'
;MSICDYLTTFKAVNSISDDLLLNIIESNFKMYLDWCFLNIGGWFDAQIAYSGAIHSSLHPYSTLLLTDDDNYSYGQVWQGIRKEWVWESGVSYNGNNPIRISGVYVNNNFNSYPSGNFTVDYPLGRVIFNNPIATGSSVKANYSYRYVQTYRASDSPWFNIIQFASMQTDNPDITQINDGNWSIGGNHRVQLPAIMIESLPRARQRPYEIGSNALIIDQSLSFRILAENKNDRNKLLDIIRSQQDATIALYDTNKIAQDNLFPLDANGDLTVNPLMYPDLLCRYLWRKCWIKNVDFVEIDSIHHNFHQGEARVTLEIISV
;
A
#
# COMPACT_ATOMS: atom_id res chain seq x y z
N MET A 1 -17.12 24.91 31.98
CA MET A 1 -17.76 24.46 33.24
C MET A 1 -19.14 23.96 32.88
N SER A 2 -19.37 22.65 33.03
CA SER A 2 -20.70 22.07 32.85
C SER A 2 -21.60 22.51 34.02
N ILE A 3 -22.85 22.87 33.74
CA ILE A 3 -23.83 23.35 34.74
C ILE A 3 -24.36 22.19 35.60
N CYS A 4 -24.10 20.95 35.20
CA CYS A 4 -24.36 19.75 35.98
C CYS A 4 -23.18 18.78 35.79
N ASP A 5 -22.77 18.03 36.83
CA ASP A 5 -21.66 17.05 36.79
C ASP A 5 -21.93 15.81 35.91
N TYR A 6 -22.75 15.96 34.86
CA TYR A 6 -23.04 14.93 33.89
C TYR A 6 -22.22 15.12 32.61
N LEU A 7 -21.90 14.02 31.97
CA LEU A 7 -21.24 14.01 30.67
C LEU A 7 -22.22 14.49 29.59
N THR A 8 -21.90 15.61 28.93
CA THR A 8 -22.71 16.20 27.85
C THR A 8 -22.09 16.03 26.46
N THR A 9 -20.91 15.40 26.38
CA THR A 9 -20.15 15.14 25.16
C THR A 9 -19.77 13.66 25.06
N PHE A 10 -19.40 13.17 23.87
CA PHE A 10 -18.89 11.81 23.74
C PHE A 10 -17.56 11.64 24.51
N LYS A 11 -17.38 10.48 25.15
CA LYS A 11 -16.12 10.12 25.80
C LYS A 11 -15.08 9.81 24.71
N ALA A 12 -13.90 10.41 24.82
CA ALA A 12 -12.74 10.16 23.95
C ALA A 12 -12.91 10.49 22.45
N VAL A 13 -13.96 11.22 22.06
CA VAL A 13 -14.17 11.71 20.69
C VAL A 13 -14.34 13.22 20.73
N ASN A 14 -13.48 13.94 20.00
CA ASN A 14 -13.49 15.41 19.97
C ASN A 14 -14.17 15.93 18.70
N SER A 15 -13.94 15.29 17.57
CA SER A 15 -14.55 15.62 16.29
C SER A 15 -15.03 14.37 15.54
N ILE A 16 -16.01 14.56 14.67
CA ILE A 16 -16.46 13.53 13.73
C ILE A 16 -15.41 13.24 12.64
N SER A 17 -14.49 14.18 12.42
CA SER A 17 -13.40 14.06 11.45
C SER A 17 -12.22 13.23 11.96
N ASP A 18 -12.20 12.87 13.24
CA ASP A 18 -11.09 12.14 13.83
C ASP A 18 -11.16 10.67 13.41
N ASP A 19 -10.02 10.12 12.97
CA ASP A 19 -9.86 8.69 12.84
C ASP A 19 -9.96 8.04 14.22
N LEU A 20 -10.86 7.06 14.34
CA LEU A 20 -11.02 6.26 15.54
C LEU A 20 -10.28 4.92 15.40
N LEU A 21 -10.35 4.10 16.45
CA LEU A 21 -9.55 2.88 16.61
C LEU A 21 -9.49 1.99 15.35
N LEU A 22 -10.61 1.73 14.69
CA LEU A 22 -10.67 0.82 13.54
C LEU A 22 -9.83 1.34 12.36
N ASN A 23 -9.96 2.63 12.02
CA ASN A 23 -9.22 3.29 10.93
C ASN A 23 -7.73 3.41 11.27
N ILE A 24 -7.41 3.74 12.53
CA ILE A 24 -6.03 3.83 12.99
C ILE A 24 -5.35 2.46 12.87
N ILE A 25 -6.02 1.37 13.28
CA ILE A 25 -5.49 0.01 13.16
C ILE A 25 -5.25 -0.34 11.70
N GLU A 26 -6.23 -0.15 10.79
CA GLU A 26 -6.04 -0.49 9.38
C GLU A 26 -4.86 0.25 8.76
N SER A 27 -4.75 1.55 9.01
CA SER A 27 -3.68 2.40 8.48
C SER A 27 -2.32 1.99 9.00
N ASN A 28 -2.22 1.69 10.30
CA ASN A 28 -0.98 1.23 10.91
C ASN A 28 -0.57 -0.16 10.39
N PHE A 29 -1.50 -1.10 10.27
CA PHE A 29 -1.20 -2.44 9.76
C PHE A 29 -0.82 -2.43 8.28
N LYS A 30 -1.42 -1.55 7.46
CA LYS A 30 -0.96 -1.32 6.09
C LYS A 30 0.51 -0.89 6.08
N MET A 31 0.84 0.20 6.79
CA MET A 31 2.21 0.73 6.82
C MET A 31 3.22 -0.26 7.42
N TYR A 32 2.81 -1.00 8.46
CA TYR A 32 3.61 -2.06 9.08
C TYR A 32 3.93 -3.18 8.09
N LEU A 33 2.92 -3.73 7.40
CA LEU A 33 3.12 -4.80 6.44
C LEU A 33 3.98 -4.31 5.26
N ASP A 34 3.69 -3.12 4.73
CA ASP A 34 4.48 -2.51 3.66
C ASP A 34 5.96 -2.40 4.06
N TRP A 35 6.25 -1.91 5.25
CA TRP A 35 7.62 -1.82 5.75
C TRP A 35 8.26 -3.19 5.97
N CYS A 36 7.55 -4.12 6.62
CA CYS A 36 8.06 -5.45 6.93
C CYS A 36 8.34 -6.29 5.69
N PHE A 37 7.49 -6.24 4.67
CA PHE A 37 7.73 -6.94 3.40
C PHE A 37 9.00 -6.43 2.73
N LEU A 38 9.28 -5.13 2.75
CA LEU A 38 10.55 -4.62 2.22
C LEU A 38 11.73 -5.18 3.00
N ASN A 39 11.66 -5.30 4.33
CA ASN A 39 12.78 -5.82 5.13
C ASN A 39 13.10 -7.31 4.90
N ILE A 40 12.22 -8.04 4.22
CA ILE A 40 12.44 -9.46 3.84
C ILE A 40 12.65 -9.66 2.34
N GLY A 41 12.89 -8.60 1.57
CA GLY A 41 13.13 -8.72 0.11
C GLY A 41 11.86 -8.67 -0.75
N GLY A 42 10.73 -8.19 -0.22
CA GLY A 42 9.43 -8.17 -0.88
C GLY A 42 9.26 -7.09 -1.95
N TRP A 43 10.25 -6.88 -2.81
CA TRP A 43 10.22 -5.90 -3.90
C TRP A 43 10.84 -6.48 -5.18
N PHE A 44 10.57 -5.81 -6.30
CA PHE A 44 11.20 -6.11 -7.59
C PHE A 44 11.80 -4.83 -8.19
N ASP A 45 13.00 -4.96 -8.75
CA ASP A 45 13.74 -3.86 -9.36
C ASP A 45 13.48 -3.80 -10.86
N ALA A 46 12.73 -2.79 -11.29
CA ALA A 46 12.51 -2.45 -12.69
C ALA A 46 13.65 -1.57 -13.20
N GLN A 47 14.76 -2.20 -13.57
CA GLN A 47 15.91 -1.52 -14.18
C GLN A 47 15.78 -1.44 -15.69
N ILE A 48 16.20 -0.31 -16.26
CA ILE A 48 16.41 -0.13 -17.70
C ILE A 48 17.55 -1.05 -18.08
N ALA A 49 17.18 -2.23 -18.56
CA ALA A 49 18.14 -3.24 -18.92
C ALA A 49 18.86 -2.84 -20.23
N TYR A 50 20.14 -3.19 -20.33
CA TYR A 50 20.91 -3.08 -21.58
C TYR A 50 20.47 -4.13 -22.62
N SER A 51 19.72 -5.16 -22.22
CA SER A 51 19.08 -6.20 -23.05
C SER A 51 17.69 -6.56 -22.47
N GLY A 52 16.81 -7.18 -23.28
CA GLY A 52 15.40 -7.40 -22.94
C GLY A 52 15.12 -8.13 -21.60
N ALA A 53 13.89 -8.00 -21.07
CA ALA A 53 13.47 -8.68 -19.84
C ALA A 53 13.14 -10.16 -20.11
N ILE A 54 13.19 -11.01 -19.06
CA ILE A 54 12.87 -12.45 -19.12
C ILE A 54 11.50 -12.71 -19.74
N HIS A 55 10.54 -11.81 -19.48
CA HIS A 55 9.17 -11.95 -19.96
C HIS A 55 8.90 -11.22 -21.28
N SER A 56 9.72 -10.24 -21.69
CA SER A 56 9.57 -9.55 -22.98
C SER A 56 10.77 -8.66 -23.29
N SER A 57 11.23 -8.69 -24.54
CA SER A 57 12.21 -7.71 -25.05
C SER A 57 11.56 -6.40 -25.53
N LEU A 58 10.25 -6.40 -25.78
CA LEU A 58 9.50 -5.26 -26.32
C LEU A 58 9.01 -4.31 -25.22
N HIS A 59 8.62 -4.87 -24.07
CA HIS A 59 8.13 -4.11 -22.91
C HIS A 59 8.89 -4.55 -21.65
N PRO A 60 10.14 -4.09 -21.47
CA PRO A 60 10.85 -4.33 -20.22
C PRO A 60 10.13 -3.64 -19.07
N TYR A 61 10.26 -4.16 -17.85
CA TYR A 61 9.61 -3.63 -16.65
C TYR A 61 9.83 -2.13 -16.41
N SER A 62 10.96 -1.59 -16.90
CA SER A 62 11.31 -0.17 -16.81
C SER A 62 10.53 0.75 -17.76
N THR A 63 9.87 0.21 -18.78
CA THR A 63 9.11 1.01 -19.76
C THR A 63 7.77 1.44 -19.15
N LEU A 64 7.45 2.72 -19.30
CA LEU A 64 6.16 3.27 -18.90
C LEU A 64 5.21 3.30 -20.11
N LEU A 65 3.95 2.99 -19.85
CA LEU A 65 2.88 2.86 -20.83
C LEU A 65 2.04 4.12 -20.81
N LEU A 66 1.77 4.68 -22.00
CA LEU A 66 0.83 5.78 -22.13
C LEU A 66 -0.55 5.34 -21.64
N THR A 67 -1.14 6.15 -20.76
CA THR A 67 -2.45 5.86 -20.16
C THR A 67 -3.36 7.07 -20.33
N ASP A 68 -4.62 6.80 -20.64
CA ASP A 68 -5.64 7.84 -20.68
C ASP A 68 -6.28 7.98 -19.28
N ASP A 69 -6.41 9.23 -18.81
CA ASP A 69 -7.02 9.57 -17.53
C ASP A 69 -7.79 10.88 -17.71
N ASP A 70 -9.10 10.86 -17.46
CA ASP A 70 -10.02 11.97 -17.70
C ASP A 70 -9.62 13.27 -16.96
N ASN A 71 -8.82 13.16 -15.90
CA ASN A 71 -8.34 14.33 -15.15
C ASN A 71 -7.16 15.06 -15.84
N TYR A 72 -6.54 14.43 -16.84
CA TYR A 72 -5.35 14.93 -17.51
C TYR A 72 -5.54 14.97 -19.03
N SER A 73 -4.74 15.78 -19.72
CA SER A 73 -4.71 15.75 -21.18
C SER A 73 -3.95 14.53 -21.68
N TYR A 74 -4.41 13.96 -22.79
CA TYR A 74 -3.78 12.80 -23.43
C TYR A 74 -2.28 13.06 -23.71
N GLY A 75 -1.42 12.13 -23.29
CA GLY A 75 0.05 12.27 -23.37
C GLY A 75 0.74 12.75 -22.09
N GLN A 76 -0.01 13.07 -21.02
CA GLN A 76 0.57 13.46 -19.72
C GLN A 76 0.86 12.29 -18.80
N VAL A 77 0.04 11.23 -18.82
CA VAL A 77 0.11 10.15 -17.84
C VAL A 77 0.79 8.92 -18.44
N TRP A 78 1.83 8.46 -17.76
CA TRP A 78 2.60 7.29 -18.15
C TRP A 78 2.75 6.36 -16.96
N GLN A 79 2.17 5.16 -17.03
CA GLN A 79 2.10 4.22 -15.91
C GLN A 79 3.11 3.09 -16.07
N GLY A 80 3.64 2.59 -14.95
CA GLY A 80 4.37 1.34 -14.93
C GLY A 80 3.46 0.13 -15.18
N ILE A 81 4.08 -1.02 -15.41
CA ILE A 81 3.34 -2.30 -15.51
C ILE A 81 2.67 -2.64 -14.18
N ARG A 82 3.31 -2.25 -13.06
CA ARG A 82 2.79 -2.42 -11.71
C ARG A 82 2.74 -1.11 -10.95
N LYS A 83 1.75 -1.04 -10.06
CA LYS A 83 1.57 0.04 -9.10
C LYS A 83 2.22 -0.27 -7.75
N GLU A 84 2.10 0.65 -6.80
CA GLU A 84 2.76 0.61 -5.50
C GLU A 84 4.29 0.59 -5.66
N TRP A 85 4.82 1.68 -6.20
CA TRP A 85 6.26 1.90 -6.28
C TRP A 85 6.83 2.19 -4.89
N VAL A 86 8.03 1.66 -4.64
CA VAL A 86 8.71 1.80 -3.36
C VAL A 86 9.28 3.21 -3.25
N TRP A 87 8.81 3.96 -2.25
CA TRP A 87 9.28 5.32 -1.95
C TRP A 87 10.16 5.36 -0.69
N GLU A 88 10.14 4.29 0.10
CA GLU A 88 10.79 4.17 1.40
C GLU A 88 12.32 4.14 1.30
N SER A 89 13.00 4.61 2.35
CA SER A 89 14.47 4.68 2.49
C SER A 89 14.93 3.85 3.67
N GLY A 90 16.21 3.48 3.66
CA GLY A 90 16.84 2.84 4.82
C GLY A 90 16.45 1.38 5.01
N VAL A 91 15.74 0.78 4.05
CA VAL A 91 15.49 -0.66 4.01
C VAL A 91 16.58 -1.36 3.21
N SER A 92 17.11 -2.44 3.76
CA SER A 92 18.11 -3.30 3.11
C SER A 92 17.80 -4.77 3.37
N TYR A 93 17.92 -5.60 2.35
CA TYR A 93 17.82 -7.06 2.45
C TYR A 93 18.97 -7.70 1.68
N ASN A 94 19.78 -8.52 2.37
CA ASN A 94 20.97 -9.17 1.82
C ASN A 94 21.95 -8.21 1.12
N GLY A 95 22.08 -6.98 1.64
CA GLY A 95 22.98 -5.95 1.08
C GLY A 95 22.42 -5.19 -0.12
N ASN A 96 21.21 -5.52 -0.59
CA ASN A 96 20.51 -4.79 -1.64
C ASN A 96 19.44 -3.88 -1.06
N ASN A 97 19.18 -2.76 -1.74
CA ASN A 97 18.16 -1.79 -1.36
C ASN A 97 17.25 -1.52 -2.57
N PRO A 98 15.96 -1.18 -2.36
CA PRO A 98 15.09 -0.72 -3.43
C PRO A 98 15.67 0.49 -4.18
N ILE A 99 15.42 0.54 -5.48
CA ILE A 99 15.82 1.61 -6.37
C ILE A 99 14.94 2.84 -6.13
N ARG A 100 15.59 3.93 -5.72
CA ARG A 100 14.98 5.26 -5.70
C ARG A 100 14.94 5.85 -7.09
N ILE A 101 13.80 6.44 -7.45
CA ILE A 101 13.62 7.11 -8.72
C ILE A 101 14.50 8.36 -8.73
N SER A 102 15.50 8.35 -9.61
CA SER A 102 16.37 9.50 -9.86
C SER A 102 15.85 10.40 -10.98
N GLY A 103 14.93 9.89 -11.81
CA GLY A 103 14.38 10.60 -12.95
C GLY A 103 13.76 9.66 -13.99
N VAL A 104 13.33 10.26 -15.10
CA VAL A 104 12.62 9.58 -16.19
C VAL A 104 13.29 9.90 -17.51
N TYR A 105 13.54 8.88 -18.32
CA TYR A 105 14.07 9.00 -19.67
C TYR A 105 12.92 9.14 -20.66
N VAL A 106 12.91 10.23 -21.43
CA VAL A 106 11.99 10.45 -22.55
C VAL A 106 12.81 10.48 -23.83
N ASN A 107 12.63 9.48 -24.70
CA ASN A 107 13.42 9.33 -25.94
C ASN A 107 14.94 9.40 -25.69
N ASN A 108 15.41 8.71 -24.64
CA ASN A 108 16.80 8.69 -24.15
C ASN A 108 17.31 9.99 -23.50
N ASN A 109 16.52 11.06 -23.46
CA ASN A 109 16.85 12.26 -22.69
C ASN A 109 16.42 12.09 -21.24
N PHE A 110 17.37 12.23 -20.32
CA PHE A 110 17.11 12.09 -18.89
C PHE A 110 16.51 13.38 -18.31
N ASN A 111 15.34 13.27 -17.69
CA ASN A 111 14.73 14.32 -16.89
C ASN A 111 14.89 13.94 -15.42
N SER A 112 15.68 14.70 -14.67
CA SER A 112 15.96 14.42 -13.27
C SER A 112 14.75 14.64 -12.38
N TYR A 113 14.59 13.82 -11.35
CA TYR A 113 13.65 14.00 -10.25
C TYR A 113 14.40 14.52 -9.01
N PRO A 114 13.85 15.45 -8.22
CA PRO A 114 12.51 16.07 -8.31
C PRO A 114 12.47 17.35 -9.15
N SER A 115 13.57 17.73 -9.82
CA SER A 115 13.67 19.02 -10.53
C SER A 115 13.00 19.06 -11.91
N GLY A 116 12.52 17.93 -12.40
CA GLY A 116 11.91 17.78 -13.72
C GLY A 116 10.49 18.31 -13.77
N ASN A 117 9.97 18.53 -14.98
CA ASN A 117 8.59 18.97 -15.20
C ASN A 117 7.60 17.78 -15.15
N PHE A 118 7.68 16.98 -14.09
CA PHE A 118 6.80 15.85 -13.85
C PHE A 118 6.71 15.53 -12.36
N THR A 119 5.61 14.88 -12.00
CA THR A 119 5.32 14.36 -10.66
C THR A 119 5.32 12.84 -10.70
N VAL A 120 5.75 12.21 -9.62
CA VAL A 120 5.73 10.74 -9.47
C VAL A 120 4.65 10.36 -8.47
N ASP A 121 3.64 9.64 -8.94
CA ASP A 121 2.58 9.08 -8.08
C ASP A 121 2.98 7.64 -7.73
N TYR A 122 3.57 7.48 -6.54
CA TYR A 122 4.10 6.18 -6.07
C TYR A 122 2.99 5.14 -5.83
N PRO A 123 1.86 5.44 -5.16
CA PRO A 123 0.79 4.48 -4.95
C PRO A 123 0.22 3.91 -6.26
N LEU A 124 -0.02 4.77 -7.26
CA LEU A 124 -0.55 4.32 -8.56
C LEU A 124 0.54 3.87 -9.54
N GLY A 125 1.81 4.08 -9.21
CA GLY A 125 2.96 3.70 -10.03
C GLY A 125 2.98 4.37 -11.38
N ARG A 126 2.81 5.70 -11.40
CA ARG A 126 2.73 6.49 -12.63
C ARG A 126 3.53 7.78 -12.55
N VAL A 127 3.90 8.28 -13.71
CA VAL A 127 4.54 9.58 -13.91
C VAL A 127 3.56 10.49 -14.63
N ILE A 128 3.40 11.69 -14.11
CA ILE A 128 2.48 12.70 -14.64
C ILE A 128 3.31 13.89 -15.09
N PHE A 129 3.38 14.14 -16.39
CA PHE A 129 4.10 15.30 -16.93
C PHE A 129 3.25 16.57 -16.80
N ASN A 130 3.89 17.69 -16.43
CA ASN A 130 3.21 18.98 -16.28
C ASN A 130 2.56 19.46 -17.59
N ASN A 131 3.16 19.09 -18.73
CA ASN A 131 2.62 19.32 -20.07
C ASN A 131 2.60 18.01 -20.86
N PRO A 132 1.64 17.81 -21.78
CA PRO A 132 1.59 16.62 -22.61
C PRO A 132 2.87 16.44 -23.44
N ILE A 133 3.36 15.20 -23.50
CA ILE A 133 4.45 14.81 -24.42
C ILE A 133 3.90 13.99 -25.59
N ALA A 134 4.68 13.89 -26.67
CA ALA A 134 4.25 13.13 -27.85
C ALA A 134 3.97 11.66 -27.49
N THR A 135 2.81 11.15 -27.92
CA THR A 135 2.26 9.84 -27.55
C THR A 135 3.10 8.65 -28.03
N GLY A 136 3.88 8.85 -29.09
CA GLY A 136 4.85 7.86 -29.59
C GLY A 136 6.21 7.87 -28.87
N SER A 137 6.37 8.66 -27.81
CA SER A 137 7.63 8.74 -27.07
C SER A 137 7.91 7.46 -26.28
N SER A 138 9.17 7.05 -26.25
CA SER A 138 9.64 5.99 -25.35
C SER A 138 9.93 6.60 -23.98
N VAL A 139 9.07 6.31 -23.00
CA VAL A 139 9.25 6.73 -21.61
C VAL A 139 9.74 5.55 -20.76
N LYS A 140 10.84 5.74 -20.02
CA LYS A 140 11.45 4.71 -19.17
C LYS A 140 11.92 5.28 -17.84
N ALA A 141 11.85 4.49 -16.78
CA ALA A 141 12.37 4.86 -15.46
C ALA A 141 13.03 3.65 -14.78
N ASN A 142 14.01 3.94 -13.92
CA ASN A 142 14.54 2.97 -12.96
C ASN A 142 13.76 3.13 -11.66
N TYR A 143 13.07 2.08 -11.22
CA TYR A 143 12.25 2.11 -10.02
C TYR A 143 12.14 0.70 -9.42
N SER A 144 11.67 0.62 -8.18
CA SER A 144 11.25 -0.64 -7.58
C SER A 144 9.77 -0.59 -7.25
N TYR A 145 9.10 -1.72 -7.35
CA TYR A 145 7.70 -1.87 -6.94
C TYR A 145 7.54 -3.01 -5.95
N ARG A 146 6.48 -2.95 -5.14
CA ARG A 146 6.18 -3.94 -4.11
C ARG A 146 5.77 -5.27 -4.76
N TYR A 147 6.36 -6.38 -4.30
CA TYR A 147 5.98 -7.71 -4.77
C TYR A 147 4.58 -8.09 -4.28
N VAL A 148 4.27 -7.77 -3.03
CA VAL A 148 2.96 -7.95 -2.40
C VAL A 148 2.30 -6.59 -2.26
N GLN A 149 1.08 -6.44 -2.78
CA GLN A 149 0.33 -5.20 -2.63
C GLN A 149 -0.56 -5.26 -1.40
N THR A 150 -0.44 -4.28 -0.50
CA THR A 150 -1.28 -4.20 0.70
C THR A 150 -2.30 -3.08 0.57
N TYR A 151 -3.55 -3.38 0.92
CA TYR A 151 -4.67 -2.46 0.81
C TYR A 151 -5.42 -2.37 2.12
N ARG A 152 -5.87 -1.17 2.47
CA ARG A 152 -6.99 -1.05 3.41
C ARG A 152 -8.27 -1.43 2.68
N ALA A 153 -9.19 -2.07 3.38
CA ALA A 153 -10.50 -2.44 2.83
C ALA A 153 -11.28 -1.20 2.36
N SER A 154 -11.11 -0.05 3.01
CA SER A 154 -11.70 1.22 2.59
C SER A 154 -11.14 1.75 1.26
N ASP A 155 -9.87 1.47 0.98
CA ASP A 155 -9.14 1.98 -0.19
C ASP A 155 -9.18 1.03 -1.38
N SER A 156 -9.67 -0.20 -1.14
CA SER A 156 -9.91 -1.18 -2.18
C SER A 156 -11.40 -1.15 -2.54
N PRO A 157 -11.82 -0.52 -3.64
CA PRO A 157 -13.19 -0.67 -4.11
C PRO A 157 -13.42 -2.15 -4.34
N TRP A 158 -14.39 -2.74 -3.63
CA TRP A 158 -14.64 -4.17 -3.55
C TRP A 158 -15.09 -4.83 -4.88
N PHE A 159 -14.97 -4.10 -6.00
CA PHE A 159 -15.33 -4.50 -7.36
C PHE A 159 -14.35 -3.94 -8.42
N ASN A 160 -13.12 -3.62 -8.04
CA ASN A 160 -12.06 -3.36 -9.02
C ASN A 160 -11.70 -4.63 -9.79
N ILE A 161 -11.25 -4.47 -11.03
CA ILE A 161 -10.89 -5.59 -11.90
C ILE A 161 -9.64 -6.27 -11.33
N ILE A 162 -9.75 -7.55 -10.98
CA ILE A 162 -8.62 -8.37 -10.54
C ILE A 162 -7.73 -8.59 -11.76
N GLN A 163 -6.46 -8.17 -11.66
CA GLN A 163 -5.52 -8.31 -12.76
C GLN A 163 -4.69 -9.59 -12.59
N PHE A 164 -4.96 -10.55 -13.48
CA PHE A 164 -4.14 -11.75 -13.65
C PHE A 164 -2.90 -11.46 -14.51
N ALA A 165 -1.88 -12.29 -14.36
CA ALA A 165 -0.60 -12.25 -15.08
C ALA A 165 0.06 -10.87 -15.01
N SER A 166 -0.07 -10.18 -13.89
CA SER A 166 0.44 -8.80 -13.71
C SER A 166 1.97 -8.70 -13.77
N MET A 167 2.69 -9.82 -13.70
CA MET A 167 4.13 -9.91 -13.94
C MET A 167 4.49 -10.17 -15.40
N GLN A 168 3.55 -10.55 -16.25
CA GLN A 168 3.81 -10.99 -17.62
C GLN A 168 3.82 -9.79 -18.58
N THR A 169 4.97 -9.45 -19.15
CA THR A 169 5.16 -8.24 -19.97
C THR A 169 5.12 -8.45 -21.48
N ASP A 170 4.91 -9.68 -21.96
CA ASP A 170 4.69 -10.01 -23.38
C ASP A 170 3.21 -10.07 -23.78
N ASN A 171 2.29 -9.78 -22.86
CA ASN A 171 0.86 -9.77 -23.17
C ASN A 171 0.53 -8.63 -24.18
N PRO A 172 -0.11 -8.93 -25.32
CA PRO A 172 -0.46 -7.91 -26.32
C PRO A 172 -1.37 -6.80 -25.79
N ASP A 173 -2.19 -7.09 -24.76
CA ASP A 173 -3.09 -6.14 -24.12
C ASP A 173 -2.36 -4.97 -23.43
N ILE A 174 -1.06 -5.12 -23.15
CA ILE A 174 -0.24 -4.08 -22.51
C ILE A 174 -0.14 -2.80 -23.37
N THR A 175 -0.21 -2.97 -24.69
CA THR A 175 -0.11 -1.86 -25.66
C THR A 175 -1.46 -1.27 -26.03
N GLN A 176 -2.55 -1.91 -25.62
CA GLN A 176 -3.89 -1.46 -25.94
C GLN A 176 -4.30 -0.37 -24.94
N ILE A 177 -4.67 0.79 -25.48
CA ILE A 177 -5.00 1.98 -24.67
C ILE A 177 -6.51 2.04 -24.40
N ASN A 178 -7.33 1.50 -25.30
CA ASN A 178 -8.80 1.56 -25.25
C ASN A 178 -9.47 0.22 -24.94
N ASP A 179 -8.69 -0.86 -24.85
CA ASP A 179 -9.16 -2.23 -24.61
C ASP A 179 -8.06 -3.01 -23.87
N GLY A 180 -8.39 -4.16 -23.29
CA GLY A 180 -7.44 -5.05 -22.61
C GLY A 180 -7.15 -4.69 -21.14
N ASN A 181 -6.54 -5.63 -20.42
CA ASN A 181 -6.39 -5.57 -18.96
C ASN A 181 -5.53 -4.40 -18.44
N TRP A 182 -4.72 -3.76 -19.29
CA TRP A 182 -3.86 -2.63 -18.93
C TRP A 182 -4.39 -1.25 -19.35
N SER A 183 -5.45 -1.19 -20.17
CA SER A 183 -6.13 0.06 -20.53
C SER A 183 -6.86 0.71 -19.36
N ILE A 184 -7.36 -0.12 -18.43
CA ILE A 184 -8.01 0.32 -17.20
C ILE A 184 -6.97 1.02 -16.31
N GLY A 185 -7.25 2.21 -15.78
CA GLY A 185 -6.33 2.91 -14.87
C GLY A 185 -5.88 2.06 -13.66
N GLY A 186 -4.68 2.31 -13.15
CA GLY A 186 -4.12 1.56 -12.00
C GLY A 186 -4.97 1.66 -10.72
N ASN A 187 -5.74 2.73 -10.59
CA ASN A 187 -6.73 2.96 -9.54
C ASN A 187 -7.86 1.92 -9.51
N HIS A 188 -8.19 1.34 -10.66
CA HIS A 188 -9.29 0.37 -10.81
C HIS A 188 -8.83 -1.09 -10.85
N ARG A 189 -7.55 -1.35 -10.59
CA ARG A 189 -6.96 -2.71 -10.68
C ARG A 189 -6.43 -3.17 -9.33
N VAL A 190 -6.69 -4.42 -8.98
CA VAL A 190 -5.99 -5.10 -7.87
C VAL A 190 -5.00 -6.09 -8.49
N GLN A 191 -3.70 -5.88 -8.27
CA GLN A 191 -2.67 -6.75 -8.84
C GLN A 191 -2.22 -7.78 -7.80
N LEU A 192 -2.11 -9.03 -8.23
CA LEU A 192 -1.77 -10.15 -7.37
C LEU A 192 -0.24 -10.36 -7.28
N PRO A 193 0.31 -10.86 -6.15
CA PRO A 193 -0.39 -11.17 -4.90
C PRO A 193 -0.76 -9.91 -4.10
N ALA A 194 -1.91 -9.96 -3.42
CA ALA A 194 -2.46 -8.85 -2.65
C ALA A 194 -2.94 -9.29 -1.25
N ILE A 195 -2.84 -8.38 -0.29
CA ILE A 195 -3.38 -8.51 1.07
C ILE A 195 -4.31 -7.33 1.32
N MET A 196 -5.58 -7.63 1.58
CA MET A 196 -6.57 -6.64 2.00
C MET A 196 -6.73 -6.71 3.52
N ILE A 197 -6.74 -5.55 4.16
CA ILE A 197 -6.76 -5.38 5.61
C ILE A 197 -8.10 -4.76 5.98
N GLU A 198 -8.89 -5.44 6.81
CA GLU A 198 -10.21 -4.98 7.24
C GLU A 198 -10.35 -5.09 8.76
N SER A 199 -10.58 -3.96 9.43
CA SER A 199 -10.95 -3.92 10.84
C SER A 199 -12.42 -4.33 10.98
N LEU A 200 -12.64 -5.52 11.55
CA LEU A 200 -13.99 -6.04 11.72
C LEU A 200 -14.68 -5.32 12.88
N PRO A 201 -16.01 -5.08 12.84
CA PRO A 201 -16.73 -4.42 13.95
C PRO A 201 -16.81 -5.26 15.24
N ARG A 202 -16.29 -6.50 15.22
CA ARG A 202 -16.28 -7.40 16.37
C ARG A 202 -15.18 -7.00 17.35
N ALA A 203 -15.58 -6.55 18.54
CA ALA A 203 -14.68 -6.27 19.65
C ALA A 203 -15.21 -6.83 20.98
N ARG A 204 -14.30 -7.10 21.91
CA ARG A 204 -14.61 -7.39 23.32
C ARG A 204 -13.86 -6.42 24.21
N GLN A 205 -14.53 -5.86 25.21
CA GLN A 205 -13.92 -4.92 26.15
C GLN A 205 -13.94 -5.52 27.55
N ARG A 206 -12.85 -5.33 28.31
CA ARG A 206 -12.74 -5.72 29.72
C ARG A 206 -12.02 -4.63 30.53
N PRO A 207 -12.35 -4.42 31.81
CA PRO A 207 -11.65 -3.44 32.64
C PRO A 207 -10.15 -3.72 32.73
N TYR A 208 -9.31 -2.68 32.67
CA TYR A 208 -7.87 -2.81 32.87
C TYR A 208 -7.49 -2.78 34.35
N GLU A 209 -7.98 -1.77 35.09
CA GLU A 209 -7.69 -1.56 36.50
C GLU A 209 -8.89 -0.93 37.24
N ILE A 210 -8.97 -1.12 38.56
CA ILE A 210 -10.03 -0.56 39.40
C ILE A 210 -9.77 0.93 39.63
N GLY A 211 -10.81 1.75 39.53
CA GLY A 211 -10.73 3.21 39.77
C GLY A 211 -10.27 4.01 38.55
N SER A 212 -10.03 3.35 37.42
CA SER A 212 -9.69 3.97 36.14
C SER A 212 -10.79 3.75 35.11
N ASN A 213 -10.79 4.58 34.08
CA ASN A 213 -11.65 4.46 32.91
C ASN A 213 -11.04 3.59 31.80
N ALA A 214 -9.84 3.04 32.04
CA ALA A 214 -9.08 2.26 31.08
C ALA A 214 -9.68 0.87 30.84
N LEU A 215 -9.71 0.48 29.57
CA LEU A 215 -10.27 -0.79 29.08
C LEU A 215 -9.22 -1.52 28.25
N ILE A 216 -9.18 -2.84 28.38
CA ILE A 216 -8.52 -3.70 27.40
C ILE A 216 -9.54 -4.03 26.32
N ILE A 217 -9.19 -3.74 25.08
CA ILE A 217 -10.00 -3.96 23.90
C ILE A 217 -9.36 -5.09 23.09
N ASP A 218 -10.07 -6.22 22.99
CA ASP A 218 -9.79 -7.28 22.02
C ASP A 218 -10.52 -6.90 20.72
N GLN A 219 -9.78 -6.43 19.71
CA GLN A 219 -10.29 -5.99 18.41
C GLN A 219 -9.98 -7.03 17.33
N SER A 220 -10.96 -7.37 16.50
CA SER A 220 -10.74 -8.30 15.37
C SER A 220 -10.29 -7.56 14.12
N LEU A 221 -9.27 -8.10 13.43
CA LEU A 221 -8.74 -7.64 12.16
C LEU A 221 -8.73 -8.83 11.18
N SER A 222 -9.10 -8.61 9.92
CA SER A 222 -9.10 -9.62 8.87
C SER A 222 -8.06 -9.29 7.80
N PHE A 223 -7.24 -10.26 7.46
CA PHE A 223 -6.35 -10.21 6.31
C PHE A 223 -6.88 -11.15 5.23
N ARG A 224 -7.42 -10.59 4.14
CA ARG A 224 -7.80 -11.37 2.97
C ARG A 224 -6.66 -11.40 1.97
N ILE A 225 -6.12 -12.58 1.74
CA ILE A 225 -5.00 -12.83 0.85
C ILE A 225 -5.52 -13.34 -0.47
N LEU A 226 -5.09 -12.71 -1.56
CA LEU A 226 -5.40 -13.07 -2.92
C LEU A 226 -4.10 -13.34 -3.68
N ALA A 227 -4.00 -14.47 -4.38
CA ALA A 227 -2.83 -14.80 -5.20
C ALA A 227 -3.22 -15.64 -6.42
N GLU A 228 -2.35 -15.61 -7.44
CA GLU A 228 -2.54 -16.42 -8.66
C GLU A 228 -2.14 -17.89 -8.48
N ASN A 229 -1.21 -18.15 -7.56
CA ASN A 229 -0.70 -19.48 -7.28
C ASN A 229 -0.91 -19.84 -5.79
N LYS A 230 -1.13 -21.13 -5.53
CA LYS A 230 -1.39 -21.63 -4.16
C LYS A 230 -0.18 -21.45 -3.24
N ASN A 231 1.03 -21.50 -3.80
CA ASN A 231 2.27 -21.38 -3.05
C ASN A 231 2.41 -20.01 -2.38
N ASP A 232 2.19 -18.93 -3.12
CA ASP A 232 2.28 -17.56 -2.64
C ASP A 232 1.15 -17.27 -1.63
N ARG A 233 -0.07 -17.73 -1.91
CA ARG A 233 -1.17 -17.64 -0.93
C ARG A 233 -0.81 -18.32 0.40
N ASN A 234 -0.25 -19.53 0.35
CA ASN A 234 0.17 -20.25 1.57
C ASN A 234 1.33 -19.55 2.28
N LYS A 235 2.35 -19.10 1.55
CA LYS A 235 3.48 -18.36 2.11
C LYS A 235 3.03 -17.09 2.83
N LEU A 236 2.12 -16.32 2.22
CA LEU A 236 1.59 -15.10 2.82
C LEU A 236 0.77 -15.40 4.07
N LEU A 237 -0.05 -16.46 4.05
CA LEU A 237 -0.76 -16.93 5.26
C LEU A 237 0.23 -17.29 6.38
N ASP A 238 1.29 -18.04 6.07
CA ASP A 238 2.30 -18.45 7.05
C ASP A 238 3.10 -17.26 7.61
N ILE A 239 3.40 -16.25 6.77
CA ILE A 239 4.01 -14.99 7.21
C ILE A 239 3.12 -14.28 8.25
N ILE A 240 1.82 -14.16 7.97
CA ILE A 240 0.87 -13.52 8.90
C ILE A 240 0.74 -14.34 10.19
N ARG A 241 0.63 -15.66 10.09
CA ARG A 241 0.56 -16.56 11.26
C ARG A 241 1.78 -16.45 12.15
N SER A 242 2.95 -16.28 11.56
CA SER A 242 4.20 -16.12 12.31
C SER A 242 4.26 -14.82 13.12
N GLN A 243 3.30 -13.90 12.93
CA GLN A 243 3.17 -12.68 13.75
C GLN A 243 2.37 -12.90 15.03
N GLN A 244 1.85 -14.12 15.27
CA GLN A 244 1.21 -14.43 16.55
C GLN A 244 2.19 -14.18 17.71
N ASP A 245 1.66 -13.64 18.80
CA ASP A 245 2.38 -13.20 19.99
C ASP A 245 3.31 -11.99 19.80
N ALA A 246 3.37 -11.41 18.59
CA ALA A 246 4.13 -10.19 18.35
C ALA A 246 3.44 -8.95 18.95
N THR A 247 4.24 -7.99 19.41
CA THR A 247 3.76 -6.68 19.83
C THR A 247 4.16 -5.63 18.79
N ILE A 248 3.18 -4.95 18.24
CA ILE A 248 3.35 -3.89 17.23
C ILE A 248 3.08 -2.54 17.90
N ALA A 249 3.90 -1.54 17.59
CA ALA A 249 3.63 -0.16 17.96
C ALA A 249 2.73 0.49 16.89
N LEU A 250 1.72 1.21 17.34
CA LEU A 250 0.82 2.01 16.51
C LEU A 250 1.18 3.49 16.67
N TYR A 251 1.04 4.25 15.61
CA TYR A 251 1.12 5.71 15.60
C TYR A 251 -0.26 6.37 15.41
N ASP A 252 -0.37 7.61 15.84
CA ASP A 252 -1.60 8.41 15.80
C ASP A 252 -1.76 9.09 14.45
N THR A 253 -2.72 8.63 13.62
CA THR A 253 -2.97 9.20 12.28
C THR A 253 -3.52 10.62 12.35
N ASN A 254 -4.28 10.96 13.40
CA ASN A 254 -4.84 12.30 13.57
C ASN A 254 -3.76 13.33 13.84
N LYS A 255 -2.77 13.00 14.67
CA LYS A 255 -1.64 13.92 14.93
C LYS A 255 -0.79 14.17 13.70
N ILE A 256 -0.54 13.13 12.89
CA ILE A 256 0.17 13.29 11.61
C ILE A 256 -0.62 14.22 10.68
N ALA A 257 -1.94 14.04 10.62
CA ALA A 257 -2.81 14.89 9.81
C ALA A 257 -2.81 16.36 10.28
N GLN A 258 -2.86 16.58 11.60
CA GLN A 258 -2.81 17.92 12.19
C GLN A 258 -1.49 18.65 11.91
N ASP A 259 -0.37 17.92 11.97
CA ASP A 259 0.96 18.47 11.67
C ASP A 259 1.24 18.56 10.17
N ASN A 260 0.39 17.97 9.32
CA ASN A 260 0.57 17.87 7.87
C ASN A 260 1.92 17.23 7.47
N LEU A 261 2.31 16.17 8.18
CA LEU A 261 3.59 15.47 8.00
C LEU A 261 3.42 14.07 7.42
N PHE A 262 2.52 13.93 6.44
CA PHE A 262 2.41 12.69 5.66
C PHE A 262 3.65 12.49 4.77
N PRO A 263 4.11 11.25 4.56
CA PRO A 263 5.27 10.99 3.70
C PRO A 263 5.01 11.27 2.22
N LEU A 264 3.76 11.13 1.79
CA LEU A 264 3.30 11.40 0.44
C LEU A 264 2.30 12.56 0.44
N ASP A 265 2.33 13.36 -0.62
CA ASP A 265 1.39 14.44 -0.86
C ASP A 265 0.07 13.92 -1.47
N ALA A 266 -0.86 14.82 -1.76
CA ALA A 266 -2.15 14.48 -2.34
C ALA A 266 -2.06 13.90 -3.77
N ASN A 267 -0.93 14.11 -4.47
CA ASN A 267 -0.67 13.56 -5.79
C ASN A 267 0.07 12.21 -5.72
N GLY A 268 0.38 11.72 -4.52
CA GLY A 268 1.14 10.51 -4.31
C GLY A 268 2.66 10.67 -4.46
N ASP A 269 3.16 11.90 -4.50
CA ASP A 269 4.59 12.22 -4.61
C ASP A 269 5.21 12.47 -3.22
N LEU A 270 6.53 12.40 -3.12
CA LEU A 270 7.25 12.60 -1.86
C LEU A 270 7.10 14.03 -1.35
N THR A 271 6.77 14.17 -0.07
CA THR A 271 6.85 15.47 0.62
C THR A 271 8.31 15.86 0.89
N VAL A 272 8.54 17.12 1.25
CA VAL A 272 9.87 17.60 1.64
C VAL A 272 10.27 16.94 2.96
N ASN A 273 11.25 16.04 2.92
CA ASN A 273 11.69 15.18 4.03
C ASN A 273 10.61 14.17 4.49
N PRO A 274 10.29 13.16 3.67
CA PRO A 274 9.25 12.20 3.98
C PRO A 274 9.63 11.36 5.20
N LEU A 275 8.66 11.14 6.11
CA LEU A 275 8.86 10.33 7.30
C LEU A 275 8.78 8.84 6.95
N MET A 276 9.80 8.07 7.33
CA MET A 276 9.77 6.61 7.18
C MET A 276 8.94 5.97 8.29
N TYR A 277 8.54 4.71 8.13
CA TYR A 277 7.73 4.02 9.15
C TYR A 277 8.35 4.06 10.57
N PRO A 278 9.67 3.82 10.77
CA PRO A 278 10.28 3.97 12.09
C PRO A 278 10.23 5.40 12.64
N ASP A 279 10.36 6.42 11.79
CA ASP A 279 10.24 7.82 12.19
C ASP A 279 8.83 8.16 12.65
N LEU A 280 7.81 7.65 11.94
CA LEU A 280 6.40 7.82 12.32
C LEU A 280 6.13 7.21 13.70
N LEU A 281 6.64 6.01 13.96
CA LEU A 281 6.51 5.38 15.28
C LEU A 281 7.21 6.17 16.38
N CYS A 282 8.42 6.67 16.15
CA CYS A 282 9.17 7.40 17.16
C CYS A 282 8.53 8.76 17.51
N ARG A 283 7.97 9.46 16.51
CA ARG A 283 7.43 10.82 16.67
C ARG A 283 5.97 10.83 17.07
N TYR A 284 5.18 9.89 16.57
CA TYR A 284 3.73 9.85 16.72
C TYR A 284 3.23 8.60 17.45
N LEU A 285 4.06 8.00 18.30
CA LEU A 285 3.69 6.82 19.08
C LEU A 285 2.33 7.03 19.78
N TRP A 286 1.40 6.12 19.51
CA TRP A 286 0.06 6.14 20.08
C TRP A 286 -0.07 5.06 21.14
N ARG A 287 -0.08 3.79 20.72
CA ARG A 287 -0.35 2.63 21.58
C ARG A 287 0.43 1.43 21.09
N LYS A 288 0.64 0.46 21.98
CA LYS A 288 1.12 -0.87 21.59
C LYS A 288 -0.07 -1.80 21.43
N CYS A 289 0.04 -2.70 20.47
CA CYS A 289 -0.96 -3.67 20.11
C CYS A 289 -0.32 -5.05 20.15
N TRP A 290 -0.92 -5.99 20.88
CA TRP A 290 -0.45 -7.35 20.95
C TRP A 290 -1.29 -8.26 20.05
N ILE A 291 -0.64 -9.04 19.18
CA ILE A 291 -1.30 -10.03 18.33
C ILE A 291 -1.55 -11.29 19.16
N LYS A 292 -2.76 -11.42 19.70
CA LYS A 292 -3.12 -12.46 20.66
C LYS A 292 -3.38 -13.82 20.01
N ASN A 293 -4.00 -13.81 18.83
CA ASN A 293 -4.32 -15.03 18.11
C ASN A 293 -4.41 -14.77 16.61
N VAL A 294 -4.03 -15.76 15.80
CA VAL A 294 -4.19 -15.75 14.35
C VAL A 294 -4.87 -17.06 13.92
N ASP A 295 -6.12 -16.96 13.51
CA ASP A 295 -6.91 -18.10 13.00
C ASP A 295 -7.05 -18.02 11.48
N PHE A 296 -7.04 -19.16 10.81
CA PHE A 296 -7.31 -19.22 9.37
C PHE A 296 -8.74 -19.62 9.08
N VAL A 297 -9.31 -18.97 8.07
CA VAL A 297 -10.59 -19.34 7.48
C VAL A 297 -10.33 -19.80 6.06
N GLU A 298 -10.76 -21.02 5.77
CA GLU A 298 -10.70 -21.56 4.42
C GLU A 298 -11.74 -20.87 3.54
N ILE A 299 -11.30 -20.44 2.37
CA ILE A 299 -12.15 -19.85 1.33
C ILE A 299 -11.91 -20.65 0.06
N ASP A 300 -12.99 -21.14 -0.54
CA ASP A 300 -12.90 -21.90 -1.78
C ASP A 300 -12.39 -21.02 -2.93
N SER A 301 -11.50 -21.61 -3.73
CA SER A 301 -11.05 -21.01 -4.98
C SER A 301 -12.17 -21.07 -6.01
N ILE A 302 -12.65 -19.91 -6.44
CA ILE A 302 -13.67 -19.81 -7.51
C ILE A 302 -13.10 -20.06 -8.92
N HIS A 303 -11.78 -19.98 -9.09
CA HIS A 303 -11.09 -20.17 -10.37
C HIS A 303 -9.74 -20.87 -10.17
N HIS A 304 -9.27 -21.63 -11.16
CA HIS A 304 -8.05 -22.43 -11.05
C HIS A 304 -6.77 -21.59 -10.87
N ASN A 305 -6.74 -20.38 -11.45
CA ASN A 305 -5.66 -19.41 -11.29
C ASN A 305 -5.97 -18.34 -10.22
N PHE A 306 -6.95 -18.59 -9.34
CA PHE A 306 -7.30 -17.64 -8.30
C PHE A 306 -7.44 -18.34 -6.95
N HIS A 307 -6.49 -18.02 -6.07
CA HIS A 307 -6.38 -18.61 -4.76
C HIS A 307 -6.59 -17.57 -3.68
N GLN A 308 -7.47 -17.90 -2.75
CA GLN A 308 -7.88 -17.02 -1.66
C GLN A 308 -7.58 -17.67 -0.31
N GLY A 309 -7.40 -16.84 0.71
CA GLY A 309 -7.36 -17.27 2.09
C GLY A 309 -7.65 -16.07 3.00
N GLU A 310 -8.15 -16.34 4.19
CA GLU A 310 -8.40 -15.29 5.18
C GLU A 310 -7.72 -15.65 6.50
N ALA A 311 -6.92 -14.72 7.03
CA ALA A 311 -6.35 -14.81 8.36
C ALA A 311 -7.06 -13.80 9.27
N ARG A 312 -7.77 -14.31 10.27
CA ARG A 312 -8.43 -13.53 11.31
C ARG A 312 -7.51 -13.36 12.49
N VAL A 313 -7.25 -12.12 12.83
CA VAL A 313 -6.32 -11.74 13.88
C VAL A 313 -7.07 -11.06 15.00
N THR A 314 -6.82 -11.53 16.23
CA THR A 314 -7.32 -10.86 17.44
C THR A 314 -6.20 -10.00 18.02
N LEU A 315 -6.46 -8.71 18.09
CA LEU A 315 -5.56 -7.69 18.59
C LEU A 315 -5.97 -7.27 20.00
N GLU A 316 -5.04 -7.24 20.95
CA GLU A 316 -5.28 -6.71 22.29
C GLU A 316 -4.62 -5.33 22.44
N ILE A 317 -5.43 -4.31 22.77
CA ILE A 317 -4.99 -2.91 22.90
C ILE A 317 -5.55 -2.34 24.21
N ILE A 318 -4.72 -1.59 24.93
CA ILE A 318 -5.17 -0.84 26.12
C ILE A 318 -5.69 0.51 25.67
N SER A 319 -6.97 0.76 25.94
CA SER A 319 -7.60 2.06 25.77
C SER A 319 -7.68 2.82 27.07
N VAL A 320 -7.06 4.00 27.09
CA VAL A 320 -7.16 5.00 28.16
C VAL A 320 -8.18 6.05 27.75
#